data_AF-A0A0N4V0Y2-F1
#
_entry.id   AF-A0A0N4V0Y2-F1
#
_cell.length_a   1.000
_cell.length_b   1.000
_cell.length_c   1.000
_cell.angle_alpha   90.00
_cell.angle_beta   90.00
_cell.angle_gamma   90.00
#
_symmetry.space_group_name_H-M   'P 1'
#
loop_
_entity.id
_entity.type
_entity.pdbx_description
1 polymer ?
#
loop_
_entity_poly.entity_id
_entity_poly.type
_entity_poly.pdbx_seq_one_letter_code
_entity_poly.pdbx_strand_id
1 'polypeptide(L)'
;MIEPADAVYRGTDSLQQLLAETLGIFVLRNVEGGGKVSSFFYNIFAKLWNDGIRSALSNATITYPHYELWATGISLGGSLVTIAVHVAVAEKMFKPQKINQELGIKNLLKYMIEQLSFFPYSYRVTHAQDIVPHLPPKNFLGYYQHRYEVWYNNAMKEKDPYSICYSGEDYRCSNSRWLNYGTEDHFTYFNTFVFKFIDDGCEYT
;
A
#
# COMPACT_ATOMS: atom_id res chain seq x y z
N MET A 1 11.31 -20.62 13.35
CA MET A 1 11.21 -19.27 12.77
C MET A 1 10.84 -19.45 11.31
N ILE A 2 9.80 -18.76 10.84
CA ILE A 2 9.47 -18.68 9.42
C ILE A 2 10.26 -17.47 8.89
N GLU A 3 11.06 -17.67 7.85
CA GLU A 3 11.82 -16.58 7.23
C GLU A 3 10.96 -15.90 6.14
N PRO A 4 11.07 -14.56 5.98
CA PRO A 4 10.28 -13.82 5.00
C PRO A 4 10.92 -13.83 3.60
N ALA A 5 10.09 -13.81 2.57
CA ALA A 5 10.46 -13.38 1.22
C ALA A 5 9.92 -11.95 1.01
N ASP A 6 10.80 -10.99 0.76
CA ASP A 6 10.45 -9.57 0.70
C ASP A 6 10.17 -9.10 -0.74
N ALA A 7 9.06 -8.40 -0.92
CA ALA A 7 8.71 -7.69 -2.16
C ALA A 7 8.51 -6.20 -1.86
N VAL A 8 9.41 -5.36 -2.37
CA VAL A 8 9.40 -3.92 -2.14
C VAL A 8 9.07 -3.18 -3.44
N TYR A 9 7.99 -2.38 -3.43
CA TYR A 9 7.62 -1.55 -4.57
C TYR A 9 7.91 -0.08 -4.28
N ARG A 10 8.64 0.56 -5.18
CA ARG A 10 8.99 1.97 -5.08
C ARG A 10 7.77 2.87 -5.29
N GLY A 11 7.71 3.97 -4.54
CA GLY A 11 6.73 5.05 -4.70
C GLY A 11 7.05 6.03 -5.84
N THR A 12 6.22 7.05 -5.96
CA THR A 12 6.29 8.15 -6.93
C THR A 12 7.58 8.96 -6.76
N ASP A 13 8.25 9.33 -7.85
CA ASP A 13 9.53 10.09 -7.81
C ASP A 13 9.39 11.58 -8.20
N SER A 14 8.20 12.02 -8.59
CA SER A 14 7.98 13.36 -9.14
C SER A 14 6.54 13.86 -9.00
N LEU A 15 6.37 15.18 -8.93
CA LEU A 15 5.06 15.86 -8.93
C LEU A 15 4.26 15.58 -10.22
N GLN A 16 4.92 15.34 -11.35
CA GLN A 16 4.24 14.97 -12.59
C GLN A 16 3.62 13.56 -12.53
N GLN A 17 4.28 12.60 -11.86
CA GLN A 17 3.67 11.29 -11.62
C GLN A 17 2.51 11.38 -10.62
N LEU A 18 2.61 12.22 -9.58
CA LEU A 18 1.48 12.50 -8.67
C LEU A 18 0.28 13.12 -9.42
N LEU A 19 0.53 14.00 -10.39
CA LEU A 19 -0.53 14.55 -11.26
C LEU A 19 -1.10 13.48 -12.23
N ALA A 20 -0.27 12.61 -12.80
CA ALA A 20 -0.74 11.50 -13.64
C ALA A 20 -1.61 10.50 -12.84
N GLU A 21 -1.27 10.24 -11.58
CA GLU A 21 -2.11 9.47 -10.65
C GLU A 21 -3.49 10.11 -10.49
N THR A 22 -3.56 11.44 -10.31
CA THR A 22 -4.84 12.15 -10.15
C THR A 22 -5.73 12.11 -11.40
N LEU A 23 -5.16 11.99 -12.61
CA LEU A 23 -5.93 11.80 -13.85
C LEU A 23 -6.28 10.32 -14.11
N GLY A 24 -5.47 9.40 -13.58
CA GLY A 24 -5.61 7.96 -13.76
C GLY A 24 -6.66 7.28 -12.89
N ILE A 25 -7.11 7.93 -11.81
CA ILE A 25 -8.12 7.40 -10.87
C ILE A 25 -9.55 7.36 -11.43
N PHE A 26 -9.85 8.06 -12.52
CA PHE A 26 -11.20 8.12 -13.09
C PHE A 26 -11.59 6.86 -13.89
N VAL A 27 -10.61 6.07 -14.34
CA VAL A 27 -10.86 4.88 -15.16
C VAL A 27 -10.55 3.63 -14.37
N LEU A 28 -11.56 2.78 -14.19
CA LEU A 28 -11.43 1.51 -13.46
C LEU A 28 -11.26 0.33 -14.40
N ARG A 29 -10.46 -0.67 -13.99
CA ARG A 29 -10.24 -1.95 -14.68
C ARG A 29 -10.49 -3.11 -13.75
N ASN A 30 -11.00 -4.22 -14.29
CA ASN A 30 -11.11 -5.45 -13.53
C ASN A 30 -9.70 -6.02 -13.25
N VAL A 31 -9.53 -6.67 -12.11
CA VAL A 31 -8.30 -7.37 -11.72
C VAL A 31 -8.56 -8.86 -11.57
N GLU A 32 -7.55 -9.68 -11.87
CA GLU A 32 -7.52 -11.12 -11.58
C GLU A 32 -7.86 -11.36 -10.10
N GLY A 33 -8.74 -12.32 -9.78
CA GLY A 33 -9.20 -12.54 -8.41
C GLY A 33 -10.43 -11.73 -7.99
N GLY A 34 -10.85 -10.76 -8.82
CA GLY A 34 -12.11 -10.04 -8.68
C GLY A 34 -11.98 -8.63 -8.11
N GLY A 35 -12.93 -7.77 -8.48
CA GLY A 35 -12.91 -6.35 -8.15
C GLY A 35 -12.33 -5.49 -9.27
N LYS A 36 -12.32 -4.19 -9.00
CA LYS A 36 -11.89 -3.11 -9.90
C LYS A 36 -10.85 -2.17 -9.30
N VAL A 37 -9.81 -1.87 -10.06
CA VAL A 37 -8.69 -1.04 -9.62
C VAL A 37 -8.54 0.16 -10.55
N SER A 38 -7.84 1.22 -10.13
CA SER A 38 -7.46 2.28 -11.07
C SER A 38 -6.65 1.69 -12.21
N SER A 39 -6.98 2.08 -13.44
CA SER A 39 -6.26 1.65 -14.65
C SER A 39 -4.81 2.12 -14.61
N PHE A 40 -4.52 3.26 -14.00
CA PHE A 40 -3.17 3.77 -13.85
C PHE A 40 -2.31 2.84 -13.00
N PHE A 41 -2.77 2.52 -11.78
CA PHE A 41 -2.06 1.60 -10.90
C PHE A 41 -1.95 0.20 -11.51
N TYR A 42 -3.02 -0.28 -12.15
CA TYR A 42 -3.00 -1.59 -12.81
C TYR A 42 -1.99 -1.67 -13.95
N ASN A 43 -1.90 -0.66 -14.80
CA ASN A 43 -1.00 -0.70 -15.95
C ASN A 43 0.47 -0.73 -15.51
N ILE A 44 0.82 0.03 -14.46
CA ILE A 44 2.16 0.02 -13.87
C ILE A 44 2.43 -1.34 -13.24
N PHE A 45 1.50 -1.83 -12.41
CA PHE A 45 1.58 -3.16 -11.82
C PHE A 45 1.78 -4.24 -12.90
N ALA A 46 0.93 -4.28 -13.92
CA ALA A 46 0.94 -5.33 -14.93
C ALA A 46 2.24 -5.33 -15.73
N LYS A 47 2.80 -4.14 -16.01
CA LYS A 47 4.12 -4.03 -16.62
C LYS A 47 5.19 -4.67 -15.73
N LEU A 48 5.31 -4.24 -14.48
CA LEU A 48 6.31 -4.77 -13.54
C LEU A 48 6.12 -6.27 -13.26
N TRP A 49 4.87 -6.71 -13.15
CA TRP A 49 4.49 -8.11 -12.93
C TRP A 49 5.00 -9.00 -14.06
N ASN A 50 4.74 -8.59 -15.30
CA ASN A 50 5.11 -9.35 -16.49
C ASN A 50 6.61 -9.22 -16.85
N ASP A 51 7.26 -8.11 -16.48
CA ASP A 51 8.69 -7.86 -16.75
C ASP A 51 9.63 -8.64 -15.81
N GLY A 52 9.11 -9.40 -14.83
CA GLY A 52 9.92 -10.36 -14.07
C GLY A 52 9.48 -10.64 -12.65
N ILE A 53 8.62 -9.80 -12.04
CA ILE A 53 8.20 -10.04 -10.65
C ILE A 53 7.42 -11.36 -10.53
N ARG A 54 6.53 -11.65 -11.48
CA ARG A 54 5.74 -12.89 -11.47
C ARG A 54 6.63 -14.14 -11.48
N SER A 55 7.64 -14.17 -12.34
CA SER A 55 8.55 -15.31 -12.44
C SER A 55 9.47 -15.42 -11.22
N ALA A 56 10.01 -14.31 -10.74
CA ALA A 56 10.83 -14.26 -9.53
C ALA A 56 10.06 -14.78 -8.31
N LEU A 57 8.82 -14.33 -8.13
CA LEU A 57 7.97 -14.74 -7.03
C LEU A 57 7.56 -16.21 -7.15
N SER A 58 7.25 -16.69 -8.37
CA SER A 58 6.98 -18.12 -8.63
C SER A 58 8.18 -19.00 -8.33
N ASN A 59 9.40 -18.55 -8.65
CA ASN A 59 10.61 -19.30 -8.34
C ASN A 59 10.88 -19.31 -6.82
N ALA A 60 10.62 -18.19 -6.15
CA ALA A 60 10.79 -18.08 -4.70
C ALA A 60 9.84 -19.03 -3.95
N THR A 61 8.58 -19.19 -4.38
CA THR A 61 7.64 -20.13 -3.71
C THR A 61 8.05 -21.59 -3.87
N ILE A 62 8.67 -21.96 -4.99
CA ILE A 62 9.22 -23.30 -5.22
C ILE A 62 10.47 -23.53 -4.36
N THR A 63 11.35 -22.54 -4.31
CA THR A 63 12.64 -22.62 -3.60
C THR A 63 12.44 -22.59 -2.08
N TYR A 64 11.47 -21.79 -1.62
CA TYR A 64 11.22 -21.48 -0.22
C TYR A 64 9.74 -21.76 0.16
N PRO A 65 9.27 -23.02 0.10
CA PRO A 65 7.86 -23.38 0.26
C PRO A 65 7.27 -23.07 1.65
N HIS A 66 8.14 -22.85 2.63
CA HIS A 66 7.76 -22.53 4.01
C HIS A 66 7.72 -21.04 4.32
N TYR A 67 8.20 -20.19 3.41
CA TYR A 67 8.37 -18.75 3.68
C TYR A 67 7.02 -18.03 3.59
N GLU A 68 6.95 -16.90 4.29
CA GLU A 68 5.86 -15.94 4.19
C GLU A 68 6.24 -14.84 3.20
N LEU A 69 5.26 -14.36 2.44
CA LEU A 69 5.45 -13.17 1.61
C LEU A 69 5.28 -11.94 2.48
N TRP A 70 6.31 -11.10 2.53
CA TRP A 70 6.29 -9.78 3.12
C TRP A 70 6.32 -8.76 2.01
N ALA A 71 5.27 -7.94 1.90
CA ALA A 71 5.18 -6.97 0.81
C ALA A 71 4.92 -5.56 1.35
N THR A 72 5.73 -4.60 0.89
CA THR A 72 5.67 -3.21 1.32
C THR A 72 5.96 -2.23 0.19
N GLY A 73 5.51 -0.99 0.35
CA GLY A 73 5.68 0.09 -0.60
C GLY A 73 5.07 1.37 -0.07
N ILE A 74 5.59 2.53 -0.50
CA ILE A 74 5.15 3.86 -0.07
C ILE A 74 4.44 4.56 -1.24
N SER A 75 3.38 5.32 -0.97
CA SER A 75 2.68 6.15 -1.96
C SER A 75 2.14 5.29 -3.12
N LEU A 76 2.51 5.58 -4.38
CA LEU A 76 2.25 4.69 -5.52
C LEU A 76 2.58 3.22 -5.22
N GLY A 77 3.71 2.96 -4.56
CA GLY A 77 4.17 1.62 -4.20
C GLY A 77 3.19 0.87 -3.30
N GLY A 78 2.51 1.56 -2.37
CA GLY A 78 1.50 0.95 -1.50
C GLY A 78 0.30 0.42 -2.30
N SER A 79 -0.16 1.18 -3.30
CA SER A 79 -1.20 0.71 -4.23
C SER A 79 -0.73 -0.48 -5.07
N LEU A 80 0.51 -0.46 -5.57
CA LEU A 80 1.06 -1.56 -6.37
C LEU A 80 1.19 -2.86 -5.56
N VAL A 81 1.65 -2.78 -4.32
CA VAL A 81 1.72 -3.93 -3.39
C VAL A 81 0.35 -4.53 -3.14
N THR A 82 -0.66 -3.67 -2.97
CA THR A 82 -2.05 -4.13 -2.77
C THR A 82 -2.54 -4.95 -3.96
N ILE A 83 -2.29 -4.47 -5.18
CA ILE A 83 -2.65 -5.20 -6.41
C ILE A 83 -1.82 -6.49 -6.53
N ALA A 84 -0.51 -6.43 -6.27
CA ALA A 84 0.39 -7.57 -6.42
C ALA A 84 0.05 -8.72 -5.47
N VAL A 85 -0.19 -8.44 -4.19
CA VAL A 85 -0.61 -9.44 -3.22
C VAL A 85 -1.94 -10.09 -3.61
N HIS A 86 -2.89 -9.28 -4.07
CA HIS A 86 -4.18 -9.79 -4.53
C HIS A 86 -4.03 -10.74 -5.72
N VAL A 87 -3.27 -10.35 -6.74
CA VAL A 87 -3.02 -11.17 -7.93
C VAL A 87 -2.23 -12.43 -7.57
N ALA A 88 -1.21 -12.34 -6.72
CA ALA A 88 -0.43 -13.51 -6.27
C ALA A 88 -1.32 -14.59 -5.62
N VAL A 89 -2.33 -14.17 -4.85
CA VAL A 89 -3.30 -15.07 -4.23
C VAL A 89 -4.30 -15.62 -5.24
N ALA A 90 -4.78 -14.78 -6.16
CA ALA A 90 -5.67 -15.20 -7.23
C ALA A 90 -5.01 -16.26 -8.14
N GLU A 91 -3.72 -16.10 -8.41
CA GLU A 91 -2.87 -17.04 -9.14
C GLU A 91 -2.45 -18.25 -8.29
N LYS A 92 -2.89 -18.35 -7.02
CA LYS A 92 -2.59 -19.44 -6.07
C LYS A 92 -1.10 -19.61 -5.77
N MET A 93 -0.31 -18.56 -5.92
CA MET A 93 1.13 -18.57 -5.60
C MET A 93 1.35 -18.68 -4.08
N PHE A 94 0.48 -18.02 -3.31
CA PHE A 94 0.49 -18.06 -1.85
C PHE A 94 -0.91 -18.35 -1.32
N LYS A 95 -0.97 -19.00 -0.16
CA LYS A 95 -2.20 -19.07 0.64
C LYS A 95 -2.37 -17.76 1.41
N PRO A 96 -3.59 -17.21 1.57
CA PRO A 96 -3.82 -15.96 2.29
C PRO A 96 -3.21 -15.92 3.70
N GLN A 97 -3.12 -17.06 4.38
CA GLN A 97 -2.58 -17.19 5.73
C GLN A 97 -1.05 -17.09 5.82
N LYS A 98 -0.33 -17.08 4.69
CA LYS A 98 1.13 -16.98 4.61
C LYS A 98 1.62 -15.62 4.10
N ILE A 99 0.77 -14.60 4.19
CA ILE A 99 1.08 -13.26 3.65
C ILE A 99 1.00 -12.25 4.79
N ASN A 100 2.09 -11.51 4.98
CA ASN A 100 2.17 -10.33 5.80
C ASN A 100 2.32 -9.11 4.87
N GLN A 101 1.48 -8.10 5.04
CA GLN A 101 1.39 -6.97 4.14
C GLN A 101 1.41 -5.65 4.92
N GLU A 102 2.57 -4.99 4.91
CA GLU A 102 2.78 -3.69 5.53
C GLU A 102 2.74 -2.60 4.45
N LEU A 103 1.65 -1.84 4.38
CA LEU A 103 1.45 -0.82 3.35
C LEU A 103 1.89 0.56 3.85
N GLY A 104 2.82 1.19 3.15
CA GLY A 104 2.95 2.64 3.13
C GLY A 104 1.94 3.21 2.13
N ILE A 105 0.82 3.74 2.64
CA ILE A 105 -0.20 4.57 1.94
C ILE A 105 -0.39 4.32 0.43
N LYS A 106 -1.51 3.68 0.01
CA LYS A 106 -2.66 4.29 -0.73
C LYS A 106 -3.60 3.25 -1.37
N ASN A 107 -4.79 3.78 -1.67
CA ASN A 107 -6.14 3.28 -1.91
C ASN A 107 -6.35 2.21 -2.96
N LEU A 108 -7.11 1.19 -2.56
CA LEU A 108 -7.96 0.45 -3.49
C LEU A 108 -9.16 -0.20 -2.77
N LEU A 109 -10.33 0.01 -3.39
CA LEU A 109 -11.39 -0.97 -3.64
C LEU A 109 -12.58 -1.19 -2.68
N LYS A 110 -13.80 -0.88 -3.15
CA LYS A 110 -15.09 -1.37 -2.61
C LYS A 110 -15.25 -2.91 -2.56
N TYR A 111 -14.49 -3.67 -3.36
CA TYR A 111 -14.59 -5.15 -3.47
C TYR A 111 -13.34 -5.93 -3.01
N MET A 112 -12.14 -5.37 -3.10
CA MET A 112 -10.97 -5.95 -2.41
C MET A 112 -11.09 -5.82 -0.89
N ILE A 113 -11.88 -4.94 -0.29
CA ILE A 113 -12.00 -4.86 1.18
C ILE A 113 -12.48 -6.17 1.80
N GLU A 114 -13.45 -6.83 1.16
CA GLU A 114 -13.88 -8.16 1.58
C GLU A 114 -12.75 -9.17 1.42
N GLN A 115 -11.98 -9.08 0.32
CA GLN A 115 -10.87 -10.00 0.03
C GLN A 115 -9.60 -9.74 0.87
N LEU A 116 -9.33 -8.49 1.23
CA LEU A 116 -8.19 -8.07 2.03
C LEU A 116 -8.42 -8.35 3.52
N SER A 117 -9.68 -8.48 3.94
CA SER A 117 -10.04 -8.98 5.27
C SER A 117 -9.57 -10.43 5.51
N PHE A 118 -9.26 -11.19 4.46
CA PHE A 118 -8.65 -12.51 4.56
C PHE A 118 -7.15 -12.47 4.87
N PHE A 119 -6.46 -11.35 4.67
CA PHE A 119 -5.06 -11.20 5.05
C PHE A 119 -4.98 -10.83 6.53
N PRO A 120 -4.48 -11.72 7.41
CA PRO A 120 -4.44 -11.44 8.84
C PRO A 120 -3.60 -10.21 9.19
N TYR A 121 -2.68 -9.81 8.30
CA TYR A 121 -1.74 -8.70 8.51
C TYR A 121 -1.71 -7.76 7.31
N SER A 122 -2.84 -7.15 6.93
CA SER A 122 -2.88 -6.06 5.93
C SER A 122 -3.25 -4.74 6.60
N TYR A 123 -2.29 -3.83 6.72
CA TYR A 123 -2.49 -2.51 7.33
C TYR A 123 -1.78 -1.42 6.55
N ARG A 124 -2.31 -0.19 6.59
CA ARG A 124 -1.54 1.01 6.24
C ARG A 124 -0.97 1.70 7.45
N VAL A 125 0.16 2.36 7.24
CA VAL A 125 0.67 3.37 8.16
C VAL A 125 0.40 4.76 7.56
N THR A 126 -0.31 5.63 8.28
CA THR A 126 -0.64 7.01 7.87
C THR A 126 -0.02 8.03 8.82
N HIS A 127 0.36 9.19 8.29
CA HIS A 127 1.05 10.22 9.05
C HIS A 127 0.25 11.54 9.08
N ALA A 128 -0.07 11.98 10.30
CA ALA A 128 -0.62 13.27 10.65
C ALA A 128 -1.72 13.77 9.68
N GLN A 129 -1.42 14.80 8.89
CA GLN A 129 -2.37 15.47 8.00
C GLN A 129 -2.20 15.07 6.53
N ASP A 130 -1.49 13.98 6.25
CA ASP A 130 -1.28 13.51 4.89
C ASP A 130 -2.61 13.33 4.13
N ILE A 131 -2.78 14.08 3.04
CA ILE A 131 -3.95 14.04 2.16
C ILE A 131 -4.01 12.78 1.30
N VAL A 132 -2.86 12.15 1.03
CA VAL A 132 -2.74 11.11 0.02
C VAL A 132 -3.64 9.91 0.34
N PRO A 133 -3.71 9.35 1.57
CA PRO A 133 -4.68 8.30 1.92
C PRO A 133 -6.14 8.65 1.61
N HIS A 134 -6.49 9.93 1.58
CA HIS A 134 -7.86 10.39 1.41
C HIS A 134 -8.25 10.59 -0.07
N LEU A 135 -7.35 10.27 -1.01
CA LEU A 135 -7.55 10.50 -2.44
C LEU A 135 -7.48 9.19 -3.27
N PRO A 136 -8.54 8.78 -3.99
CA PRO A 136 -9.79 9.50 -4.16
C PRO A 136 -10.66 9.43 -2.90
N PRO A 137 -11.58 10.41 -2.69
CA PRO A 137 -12.47 10.40 -1.54
C PRO A 137 -13.26 9.11 -1.43
N LYS A 138 -13.62 8.74 -0.21
CA LYS A 138 -14.49 7.59 0.07
C LYS A 138 -15.71 7.58 -0.83
N ASN A 139 -16.02 6.42 -1.40
CA ASN A 139 -17.12 6.15 -2.32
C ASN A 139 -17.05 6.88 -3.67
N PHE A 140 -16.06 7.72 -3.94
CA PHE A 140 -15.82 8.24 -5.28
C PHE A 140 -15.60 7.05 -6.21
N LEU A 141 -16.41 6.85 -7.24
CA LEU A 141 -16.35 5.68 -8.15
C LEU A 141 -16.23 4.30 -7.45
N GLY A 142 -16.62 4.18 -6.17
CA GLY A 142 -16.40 2.97 -5.38
C GLY A 142 -14.98 2.76 -4.85
N TYR A 143 -14.15 3.79 -4.74
CA TYR A 143 -12.91 3.75 -3.94
C TYR A 143 -13.22 3.69 -2.44
N TYR A 144 -12.46 2.88 -1.72
CA TYR A 144 -12.56 2.71 -0.27
C TYR A 144 -11.26 2.05 0.22
N GLN A 145 -10.73 2.43 1.38
CA GLN A 145 -9.49 1.82 1.91
C GLN A 145 -9.64 0.40 2.47
N HIS A 146 -8.52 -0.30 2.54
CA HIS A 146 -8.36 -1.51 3.35
C HIS A 146 -8.63 -1.26 4.85
N ARG A 147 -8.86 -2.35 5.57
CA ARG A 147 -9.47 -2.35 6.90
C ARG A 147 -8.62 -1.73 8.02
N TYR A 148 -7.35 -2.08 8.14
CA TYR A 148 -6.52 -1.65 9.26
C TYR A 148 -5.70 -0.41 8.92
N GLU A 149 -5.72 0.57 9.83
CA GLU A 149 -4.91 1.77 9.77
C GLU A 149 -4.15 1.94 11.07
N VAL A 150 -2.84 2.14 10.96
CA VAL A 150 -1.96 2.59 12.02
C VAL A 150 -1.68 4.06 11.77
N TRP A 151 -2.32 4.94 12.53
CA TRP A 151 -2.22 6.38 12.35
C TRP A 151 -1.36 7.03 13.41
N TYR A 152 -0.32 7.73 12.97
CA TYR A 152 0.52 8.54 13.83
C TYR A 152 0.16 10.02 13.68
N ASN A 153 -0.40 10.60 14.74
CA ASN A 153 -0.71 12.02 14.79
C ASN A 153 0.38 12.79 15.58
N ASN A 154 1.64 12.58 15.18
CA ASN A 154 2.87 13.13 15.78
C ASN A 154 4.02 12.92 14.78
N ALA A 155 5.27 13.07 15.20
CA ALA A 155 6.45 12.97 14.34
C ALA A 155 6.89 11.52 14.02
N MET A 156 6.16 10.50 14.49
CA MET A 156 6.51 9.08 14.35
C MET A 156 7.88 8.71 14.94
N LYS A 157 8.36 9.42 15.97
CA LYS A 157 9.63 9.07 16.62
C LYS A 157 9.53 7.71 17.29
N GLU A 158 10.68 7.11 17.59
CA GLU A 158 10.70 5.88 18.38
C GLU A 158 9.90 6.09 19.68
N LYS A 159 8.93 5.19 19.93
CA LYS A 159 7.99 5.22 21.07
C LYS A 159 6.90 6.27 21.01
N ASP A 160 6.80 7.04 19.93
CA ASP A 160 5.63 7.90 19.73
C ASP A 160 4.36 7.05 19.68
N PRO A 161 3.27 7.49 20.34
CA PRO A 161 2.03 6.74 20.35
C PRO A 161 1.34 6.78 18.99
N TYR A 162 0.56 5.76 18.67
CA TYR A 162 -0.26 5.71 17.47
C TYR A 162 -1.67 5.21 17.79
N SER A 163 -2.60 5.48 16.89
CA SER A 163 -3.97 4.97 16.94
C SER A 163 -4.13 3.84 15.94
N ILE A 164 -4.85 2.78 16.33
CA ILE A 164 -5.24 1.71 15.42
C ILE A 164 -6.72 1.84 15.10
N CYS A 165 -7.05 1.96 13.82
CA CYS A 165 -8.41 1.83 13.34
C CYS A 165 -8.63 0.48 12.66
N TYR A 166 -9.73 -0.17 13.03
CA TYR A 166 -10.11 -1.51 12.57
C TYR A 166 -11.11 -1.50 11.41
N SER A 167 -11.35 -0.32 10.83
CA SER A 167 -12.20 -0.07 9.67
C SER A 167 -11.50 0.90 8.73
N GLY A 168 -11.66 0.71 7.42
CA GLY A 168 -10.87 1.41 6.43
C GLY A 168 -11.14 2.90 6.29
N GLU A 169 -12.26 3.40 6.81
CA GLU A 169 -12.64 4.81 6.66
C GLU A 169 -13.10 5.40 8.00
N ASP A 170 -12.39 5.05 9.07
CA ASP A 170 -12.76 5.36 10.45
C ASP A 170 -12.38 6.79 10.86
N TYR A 171 -13.38 7.56 11.29
CA TYR A 171 -13.18 8.94 11.76
C TYR A 171 -12.39 9.06 13.07
N ARG A 172 -12.02 7.95 13.72
CA ARG A 172 -11.10 7.96 14.87
C ARG A 172 -9.63 8.10 14.47
N CYS A 173 -9.26 7.84 13.22
CA CYS A 173 -7.89 7.96 12.69
C CYS A 173 -7.74 9.16 11.75
N SER A 174 -6.96 9.05 10.66
CA SER A 174 -6.61 10.19 9.82
C SER A 174 -7.82 10.87 9.16
N ASN A 175 -8.93 10.14 8.97
CA ASN A 175 -10.20 10.71 8.50
C ASN A 175 -10.79 11.80 9.43
N SER A 176 -10.32 11.91 10.68
CA SER A 176 -10.65 13.03 11.58
C SER A 176 -10.12 14.39 11.09
N ARG A 177 -9.14 14.40 10.16
CA ARG A 177 -8.43 15.61 9.70
C ARG A 177 -9.03 16.26 8.45
N TRP A 178 -10.27 15.96 8.09
CA TRP A 178 -10.94 16.37 6.84
C TRP A 178 -10.88 17.86 6.44
N LEU A 179 -10.62 18.78 7.38
CA LEU A 179 -10.48 20.22 7.14
C LEU A 179 -9.03 20.71 6.98
N ASN A 180 -8.04 19.91 7.41
CA ASN A 180 -6.64 20.28 7.50
C ASN A 180 -5.79 19.13 6.93
N TYR A 181 -5.86 18.93 5.62
CA TYR A 181 -4.98 18.01 4.93
C TYR A 181 -3.84 18.76 4.22
N GLY A 182 -2.66 18.16 4.18
CA GLY A 182 -1.47 18.65 3.50
C GLY A 182 -0.67 17.52 2.86
N THR A 183 0.35 17.86 2.07
CA THR A 183 1.26 16.88 1.44
C THR A 183 2.60 16.77 2.15
N GLU A 184 2.89 17.61 3.14
CA GLU A 184 4.18 17.66 3.83
C GLU A 184 4.44 16.37 4.62
N ASP A 185 3.43 15.91 5.35
CA ASP A 185 3.50 14.69 6.16
C ASP A 185 3.62 13.41 5.31
N HIS A 186 3.24 13.46 4.03
CA HIS A 186 3.28 12.32 3.11
C HIS A 186 4.69 11.75 2.91
N PHE A 187 5.72 12.57 3.07
CA PHE A 187 7.10 12.21 2.75
C PHE A 187 7.96 11.94 3.99
N THR A 188 7.36 11.96 5.18
CA THR A 188 8.09 11.77 6.43
C THR A 188 7.51 10.58 7.17
N TYR A 189 8.33 9.57 7.41
CA TYR A 189 7.95 8.39 8.18
C TYR A 189 9.04 8.05 9.18
N PHE A 190 8.63 7.68 10.39
CA PHE A 190 9.55 7.31 11.46
C PHE A 190 10.63 8.38 11.70
N ASN A 191 10.22 9.65 11.75
CA ASN A 191 11.08 10.83 11.87
C ASN A 191 12.16 10.95 10.76
N THR A 192 11.95 10.32 9.61
CA THR A 192 12.86 10.29 8.47
C THR A 192 12.17 10.80 7.22
N PHE A 193 12.78 11.78 6.55
CA PHE A 193 12.29 12.26 5.25
C PHE A 193 12.73 11.30 4.14
N VAL A 194 11.77 10.71 3.43
CA VAL A 194 12.00 9.58 2.51
C VAL A 194 12.99 9.93 1.39
N PHE A 195 12.88 11.12 0.79
CA PHE A 195 13.82 11.51 -0.27
C PHE A 195 15.23 11.72 0.25
N LYS A 196 15.37 12.31 1.45
CA LYS A 196 16.68 12.46 2.08
C LYS A 196 17.31 11.10 2.40
N PHE A 197 16.53 10.14 2.91
CA PHE A 197 17.02 8.78 3.15
C PHE A 197 17.53 8.11 1.87
N ILE A 198 16.82 8.29 0.75
CA ILE A 198 17.25 7.79 -0.56
C ILE A 198 18.54 8.48 -1.01
N ASP A 199 18.62 9.81 -0.89
CA ASP A 199 19.79 10.60 -1.27
C ASP A 199 21.02 10.27 -0.40
N ASP A 200 20.79 9.92 0.87
CA ASP A 200 21.82 9.50 1.83
C ASP A 200 22.21 8.01 1.66
N GLY A 201 21.77 7.34 0.60
CA GLY A 201 22.19 5.97 0.27
C GLY A 201 21.42 4.87 0.99
N CYS A 202 20.21 5.15 1.48
CA CYS A 202 19.38 4.23 2.25
C CYS A 202 19.98 3.80 3.59
N GLU A 203 20.80 4.67 4.20
CA GLU A 203 21.36 4.46 5.54
C GLU A 203 20.55 5.21 6.60
N TYR A 204 20.24 4.53 7.71
CA TYR A 204 19.64 5.17 8.88
C TYR A 204 20.76 5.80 9.70
N THR A 205 20.72 7.12 9.87
CA THR A 205 21.64 7.87 10.75
C THR A 205 21.18 7.85 12.20
#